data_AF-A0A9N8QNC0-F1
#
_entry.id   AF-A0A9N8QNC0-F1
#
_cell.length_a   1.000
_cell.length_b   1.000
_cell.length_c   1.000
_cell.angle_alpha   90.00
_cell.angle_beta   90.00
_cell.angle_gamma   90.00
#
_symmetry.space_group_name_H-M   'P 1'
#
loop_
_entity.id
_entity.type
_entity.pdbx_description
1 polymer ?
#
loop_
_entity_poly.entity_id
_entity_poly.type
_entity_poly.pdbx_seq_one_letter_code
_entity_poly.pdbx_strand_id
1 'polypeptide(L)'
;PLQNCFLTIQIFRAQAKGAKYILYYSDTSSELVYADQFVDPFDDTQAGTISNADGVRIAKMVADGYKVTLDFSGPKSVVIPNTVTGGLMGIYSEYSPSWTVGGLPGAAGVGGLVLSTWPVNAGSYQILTGTSFSTPMVAGAMALYRSIRGYAETPEQL
;
A
#
# COMPACT_ATOMS: atom_id res chain seq x y z
N PRO A 1 22.24 -4.91 -11.46
CA PRO A 1 21.43 -4.06 -12.36
C PRO A 1 19.93 -4.41 -12.27
N LEU A 2 19.28 -3.95 -11.19
CA LEU A 2 17.82 -4.02 -11.00
C LEU A 2 17.18 -2.62 -10.98
N GLN A 3 17.99 -1.56 -11.16
CA GLN A 3 17.60 -0.17 -10.92
C GLN A 3 16.60 0.41 -11.94
N ASN A 4 16.40 -0.22 -13.10
CA ASN A 4 15.55 0.29 -14.19
C ASN A 4 14.39 -0.66 -14.58
N CYS A 5 13.91 -1.50 -13.67
CA CYS A 5 12.73 -2.33 -13.93
C CYS A 5 11.71 -2.25 -12.79
N PHE A 6 10.42 -2.31 -13.13
CA PHE A 6 9.31 -2.32 -12.18
C PHE A 6 9.54 -3.33 -11.06
N LEU A 7 9.08 -3.01 -9.84
CA LEU A 7 9.23 -3.87 -8.66
C LEU A 7 8.77 -5.31 -8.92
N THR A 8 7.65 -5.50 -9.61
CA THR A 8 7.15 -6.82 -10.02
C THR A 8 8.19 -7.63 -10.80
N ILE A 9 8.91 -6.99 -11.72
CA ILE A 9 9.97 -7.66 -12.50
C ILE A 9 11.16 -7.99 -11.61
N GLN A 10 11.51 -7.13 -10.65
CA GLN A 10 12.59 -7.41 -9.71
C GLN A 10 12.27 -8.64 -8.85
N ILE A 11 11.03 -8.72 -8.34
CA ILE A 11 10.54 -9.84 -7.53
C ILE A 11 10.52 -11.13 -8.36
N PHE A 12 9.91 -11.15 -9.54
CA PHE A 12 9.90 -12.33 -10.41
C PHE A 12 11.30 -12.82 -10.78
N ARG A 13 12.26 -11.92 -11.01
CA ARG A 13 13.65 -12.29 -11.28
C ARG A 13 14.36 -12.85 -10.04
N ALA A 14 14.03 -12.38 -8.84
CA ALA A 14 14.55 -12.95 -7.60
C ALA A 14 13.96 -14.35 -7.36
N GLN A 15 12.65 -14.52 -7.56
CA GLN A 15 11.96 -15.81 -7.46
C GLN A 15 12.52 -16.84 -8.44
N ALA A 16 12.72 -16.46 -9.71
CA ALA A 16 13.33 -17.33 -10.72
C ALA A 16 14.77 -17.78 -10.38
N LYS A 17 15.44 -17.10 -9.42
CA LYS A 17 16.75 -17.47 -8.89
C LYS A 17 16.67 -18.22 -7.55
N GLY A 18 15.48 -18.60 -7.10
CA GLY A 18 15.25 -19.34 -5.86
C GLY A 18 15.30 -18.48 -4.59
N ALA A 19 15.11 -17.17 -4.68
CA ALA A 19 14.98 -16.33 -3.49
C ALA A 19 13.74 -16.76 -2.68
N LYS A 20 13.92 -17.05 -1.39
CA LYS A 20 12.80 -17.36 -0.47
C LYS A 20 12.30 -16.15 0.30
N TYR A 21 13.19 -15.17 0.51
CA TYR A 21 12.92 -13.95 1.25
C TYR A 21 13.46 -12.77 0.47
N ILE A 22 12.65 -11.74 0.31
CA ILE A 22 13.00 -10.51 -0.41
C ILE A 22 12.79 -9.33 0.55
N LEU A 23 13.87 -8.58 0.81
CA LEU A 23 13.76 -7.26 1.42
C LEU A 23 13.92 -6.20 0.33
N TYR A 24 12.87 -5.43 0.13
CA TYR A 24 12.83 -4.34 -0.83
C TYR A 24 13.05 -3.00 -0.12
N TYR A 25 13.88 -2.14 -0.73
CA TYR A 25 13.99 -0.73 -0.36
C TYR A 25 14.01 0.13 -1.62
N SER A 26 13.20 1.18 -1.63
CA SER A 26 13.15 2.18 -2.71
C SER A 26 14.02 3.39 -2.38
N ASP A 27 14.04 4.40 -3.25
CA ASP A 27 14.50 5.74 -2.88
C ASP A 27 13.58 6.40 -1.81
N THR A 28 13.98 7.58 -1.33
CA THR A 28 13.25 8.36 -0.31
C THR A 28 12.25 9.36 -0.88
N SER A 29 12.13 9.45 -2.21
CA SER A 29 11.23 10.38 -2.91
C SER A 29 9.91 9.75 -3.33
N SER A 30 9.82 8.42 -3.27
CA SER A 30 8.64 7.65 -3.68
C SER A 30 7.80 7.23 -2.48
N GLU A 31 6.49 7.06 -2.68
CA GLU A 31 5.61 6.43 -1.70
C GLU A 31 6.10 5.00 -1.38
N LEU A 32 5.91 4.57 -0.12
CA LEU A 32 6.20 3.20 0.28
C LEU A 32 5.30 2.22 -0.49
N VAL A 33 5.93 1.21 -1.08
CA VAL A 33 5.26 0.13 -1.78
C VAL A 33 5.34 -1.13 -0.93
N TYR A 34 4.25 -1.89 -0.83
CA TYR A 34 4.20 -3.16 -0.10
C TYR A 34 4.62 -4.31 -1.03
N ALA A 35 5.88 -4.76 -0.91
CA ALA A 35 6.48 -5.69 -1.86
C ALA A 35 5.79 -7.07 -1.90
N ASP A 36 5.14 -7.49 -0.82
CA ASP A 36 4.36 -8.73 -0.74
C ASP A 36 3.20 -8.78 -1.74
N GLN A 37 2.65 -7.61 -2.12
CA GLN A 37 1.57 -7.51 -3.12
C GLN A 37 1.98 -7.95 -4.53
N PHE A 38 3.28 -8.03 -4.80
CA PHE A 38 3.83 -8.33 -6.12
C PHE A 38 4.46 -9.71 -6.20
N VAL A 39 4.43 -10.49 -5.11
CA VAL A 39 4.85 -11.88 -5.10
C VAL A 39 3.81 -12.73 -5.83
N ASP A 40 4.28 -13.69 -6.62
CA ASP A 40 3.39 -14.70 -7.21
C ASP A 40 2.63 -15.45 -6.10
N PRO A 41 1.29 -15.44 -6.08
CA PRO A 41 0.51 -16.11 -5.04
C PRO A 41 0.67 -17.64 -5.02
N PHE A 42 1.26 -18.24 -6.06
CA PHE A 42 1.54 -19.68 -6.13
C PHE A 42 2.98 -20.06 -5.75
N ASP A 43 3.77 -19.11 -5.29
CA ASP A 43 5.16 -19.28 -4.90
C ASP A 43 5.37 -19.02 -3.41
N ASP A 44 6.25 -19.79 -2.76
CA ASP A 44 6.49 -19.72 -1.31
C ASP A 44 7.39 -18.53 -0.87
N THR A 45 7.71 -17.62 -1.79
CA THR A 45 8.52 -16.44 -1.48
C THR A 45 7.79 -15.49 -0.54
N GLN A 46 8.52 -14.92 0.42
CA GLN A 46 8.02 -13.82 1.24
C GLN A 46 8.77 -12.55 0.89
N ALA A 47 8.04 -11.44 0.75
CA ALA A 47 8.63 -10.14 0.51
C ALA A 47 8.19 -9.13 1.58
N GLY A 48 9.09 -8.21 1.92
CA GLY A 48 8.80 -7.11 2.82
C GLY A 48 9.55 -5.86 2.40
N THR A 49 8.96 -4.71 2.71
CA THR A 49 9.57 -3.42 2.44
C THR A 49 10.23 -2.87 3.71
N ILE A 50 11.43 -2.33 3.57
CA ILE A 50 12.19 -1.66 4.62
C ILE A 50 12.52 -0.23 4.21
N SER A 51 12.95 0.59 5.17
CA SER A 51 13.38 1.94 4.88
C SER A 51 14.60 1.96 3.95
N ASN A 52 14.75 3.02 3.14
CA ASN A 52 15.96 3.21 2.33
C ASN A 52 17.23 3.18 3.19
N ALA A 53 17.20 3.84 4.36
CA ALA A 53 18.33 3.90 5.28
C ALA A 53 18.77 2.50 5.76
N ASP A 54 17.80 1.66 6.15
CA ASP A 54 18.09 0.28 6.57
C ASP A 54 18.57 -0.57 5.39
N GLY A 55 17.95 -0.42 4.22
CA GLY A 55 18.32 -1.15 3.00
C GLY A 55 19.74 -0.86 2.53
N VAL A 56 20.13 0.43 2.49
CA VAL A 56 21.49 0.85 2.16
C VAL A 56 22.48 0.32 3.20
N ARG A 57 22.14 0.40 4.49
CA ARG A 57 22.99 -0.11 5.58
C ARG A 57 23.18 -1.63 5.46
N ILE A 58 22.12 -2.40 5.28
CA ILE A 58 22.17 -3.85 5.12
C ILE A 58 22.96 -4.23 3.87
N ALA A 59 22.70 -3.59 2.73
CA ALA A 59 23.42 -3.84 1.49
C ALA A 59 24.93 -3.58 1.65
N LYS A 60 25.30 -2.49 2.34
CA LYS A 60 26.70 -2.19 2.65
C LYS A 60 27.34 -3.25 3.55
N MET A 61 26.68 -3.67 4.63
CA MET A 61 27.20 -4.72 5.51
C MET A 61 27.45 -6.03 4.75
N VAL A 62 26.51 -6.42 3.88
CA VAL A 62 26.68 -7.62 3.04
C VAL A 62 27.85 -7.45 2.06
N ALA A 63 27.98 -6.29 1.41
CA ALA A 63 29.08 -6.01 0.48
C ALA A 63 30.46 -6.00 1.18
N ASP A 64 30.51 -5.55 2.43
CA ASP A 64 31.70 -5.55 3.27
C ASP A 64 32.01 -6.96 3.86
N GLY A 65 31.23 -7.98 3.53
CA GLY A 65 31.46 -9.38 3.91
C GLY A 65 30.87 -9.80 5.26
N TYR A 66 30.05 -8.96 5.89
CA TYR A 66 29.39 -9.31 7.14
C TYR A 66 28.24 -10.31 6.92
N LYS A 67 28.09 -11.24 7.87
CA LYS A 67 26.91 -12.10 7.94
C LYS A 67 25.77 -11.32 8.61
N VAL A 68 24.73 -11.01 7.84
CA VAL A 68 23.52 -10.35 8.33
C VAL A 68 22.43 -11.40 8.62
N THR A 69 21.82 -11.30 9.79
CA THR A 69 20.66 -12.12 10.19
C THR A 69 19.52 -11.20 10.58
N LEU A 70 18.29 -11.60 10.25
CA LEU A 70 17.07 -10.85 10.54
C LEU A 70 16.19 -11.69 11.46
N ASP A 71 15.58 -11.06 12.45
CA ASP A 71 14.69 -11.71 13.41
C ASP A 71 13.28 -11.13 13.29
N PHE A 72 12.32 -11.99 12.92
CA PHE A 72 10.90 -11.66 12.78
C PHE A 72 10.05 -12.36 13.85
N SER A 73 10.64 -12.89 14.93
CA SER A 73 9.94 -13.62 15.99
C SER A 73 9.02 -12.74 16.85
N GLY A 74 9.20 -11.42 16.83
CA GLY A 74 8.42 -10.45 17.62
C GLY A 74 7.81 -9.33 16.78
N PRO A 75 6.92 -9.62 15.81
CA PRO A 75 6.32 -8.58 14.98
C PRO A 75 5.47 -7.65 15.84
N LYS A 76 5.60 -6.34 15.60
CA LYS A 76 4.77 -5.30 16.21
C LYS A 76 4.26 -4.38 15.14
N SER A 77 2.99 -4.00 15.23
CA SER A 77 2.46 -2.91 14.42
C SER A 77 3.11 -1.60 14.87
N VAL A 78 3.55 -0.83 13.88
CA VAL A 78 4.12 0.50 14.09
C VAL A 78 3.41 1.48 13.18
N VAL A 79 3.24 2.71 13.65
CA VAL A 79 2.73 3.80 12.82
C VAL A 79 3.90 4.45 12.11
N ILE A 80 3.92 4.37 10.79
CA ILE A 80 4.94 5.01 9.94
C ILE A 80 4.25 6.17 9.22
N PRO A 81 4.66 7.43 9.47
CA PRO A 81 4.12 8.57 8.74
C PRO A 81 4.44 8.47 7.24
N ASN A 82 3.43 8.65 6.40
CA ASN A 82 3.64 8.85 4.97
C ASN A 82 3.99 10.32 4.70
N THR A 83 5.29 10.62 4.70
CA THR A 83 5.81 11.99 4.50
C THR A 83 5.92 12.39 3.03
N VAL A 84 5.60 11.50 2.09
CA VAL A 84 5.78 11.73 0.66
C VAL A 84 4.46 12.11 0.00
N THR A 85 3.42 11.30 0.21
CA THR A 85 2.10 11.47 -0.43
C THR A 85 0.96 11.69 0.56
N GLY A 86 1.25 11.70 1.87
CA GLY A 86 0.24 11.91 2.92
C GLY A 86 -0.56 13.19 2.71
N GLY A 87 -1.89 13.07 2.68
CA GLY A 87 -2.80 14.21 2.49
C GLY A 87 -2.92 14.72 1.05
N LEU A 88 -2.18 14.15 0.09
CA LEU A 88 -2.31 14.46 -1.33
C LEU A 88 -3.34 13.57 -2.00
N MET A 89 -3.81 14.00 -3.18
CA MET A 89 -4.67 13.14 -4.02
C MET A 89 -3.86 11.98 -4.58
N GLY A 90 -4.42 10.77 -4.52
CA GLY A 90 -3.79 9.59 -5.08
C GLY A 90 -3.67 9.67 -6.60
N ILE A 91 -2.53 9.27 -7.15
CA ILE A 91 -2.27 9.27 -8.61
C ILE A 91 -3.23 8.35 -9.39
N TYR A 92 -3.88 7.43 -8.70
CA TYR A 92 -4.88 6.50 -9.23
C TYR A 92 -6.30 7.10 -9.25
N SER A 93 -6.50 8.29 -8.70
CA SER A 93 -7.80 8.94 -8.67
C SER A 93 -8.18 9.48 -10.04
N GLU A 94 -9.41 9.22 -10.46
CA GLU A 94 -10.00 9.84 -11.64
C GLU A 94 -10.33 11.31 -11.37
N TYR A 95 -10.40 12.10 -12.44
CA TYR A 95 -10.67 13.55 -12.39
C TYR A 95 -11.80 13.93 -13.33
N SER A 96 -12.46 15.05 -13.02
CA SER A 96 -13.53 15.64 -13.83
C SER A 96 -12.99 16.29 -15.13
N PRO A 97 -13.83 16.47 -16.17
CA PRO A 97 -15.25 16.18 -16.24
C PRO A 97 -15.55 14.72 -16.59
N SER A 98 -16.72 14.22 -16.17
CA SER A 98 -17.23 12.95 -16.66
C SER A 98 -17.59 13.03 -18.15
N TRP A 99 -17.81 11.88 -18.80
CA TRP A 99 -18.26 11.83 -20.19
C TRP A 99 -19.61 12.54 -20.44
N THR A 100 -20.44 12.66 -19.40
CA THR A 100 -21.71 13.40 -19.42
C THR A 100 -21.57 14.86 -19.00
N VAL A 101 -20.33 15.38 -18.90
CA VAL A 101 -20.00 16.76 -18.50
C VAL A 101 -20.44 17.08 -17.06
N GLY A 102 -20.54 16.06 -16.22
CA GLY A 102 -20.85 16.18 -14.79
C GLY A 102 -19.61 16.47 -13.93
N GLY A 103 -19.81 17.17 -12.82
CA GLY A 103 -18.81 17.38 -11.77
C GLY A 103 -18.70 16.17 -10.86
N LEU A 104 -17.92 15.17 -11.27
CA LEU A 104 -17.53 14.02 -10.45
C LEU A 104 -16.01 13.87 -10.50
N PRO A 105 -15.34 13.41 -9.42
CA PRO A 105 -15.92 12.97 -8.13
C PRO A 105 -16.32 14.11 -7.20
N GLY A 106 -17.36 13.90 -6.37
CA GLY A 106 -17.92 14.91 -5.46
C GLY A 106 -17.30 14.96 -4.05
N ALA A 107 -16.52 13.94 -3.66
CA ALA A 107 -15.85 13.87 -2.36
C ALA A 107 -14.56 13.04 -2.46
N ALA A 108 -13.64 13.27 -1.52
CA ALA A 108 -12.40 12.53 -1.38
C ALA A 108 -12.32 11.90 0.02
N GLY A 109 -11.63 10.75 0.11
CA GLY A 109 -11.35 10.05 1.35
C GLY A 109 -10.02 9.30 1.27
N VAL A 110 -9.56 8.76 2.40
CA VAL A 110 -8.30 8.01 2.45
C VAL A 110 -8.44 6.72 1.65
N GLY A 111 -7.63 6.57 0.59
CA GLY A 111 -7.64 5.38 -0.27
C GLY A 111 -6.26 4.81 -0.56
N GLY A 112 -5.19 5.42 -0.08
CA GLY A 112 -3.82 4.93 -0.26
C GLY A 112 -3.34 4.20 0.99
N LEU A 113 -2.70 3.05 0.80
CA LEU A 113 -2.07 2.26 1.86
C LEU A 113 -3.04 1.94 3.03
N VAL A 114 -4.27 1.56 2.70
CA VAL A 114 -5.34 1.28 3.68
C VAL A 114 -5.23 -0.17 4.15
N LEU A 115 -4.97 -0.37 5.45
CA LEU A 115 -5.08 -1.67 6.11
C LEU A 115 -6.55 -2.05 6.30
N SER A 116 -6.96 -3.18 5.75
CA SER A 116 -8.33 -3.70 5.90
C SER A 116 -8.34 -5.22 6.04
N THR A 117 -9.51 -5.78 6.33
CA THR A 117 -9.73 -7.23 6.39
C THR A 117 -9.59 -7.87 5.02
N TRP A 118 -9.06 -9.09 5.00
CA TRP A 118 -8.83 -9.92 3.82
C TRP A 118 -9.25 -11.37 4.13
N PRO A 119 -9.49 -12.25 3.14
CA PRO A 119 -9.81 -13.65 3.42
C PRO A 119 -8.81 -14.31 4.37
N VAL A 120 -9.32 -15.10 5.32
CA VAL A 120 -8.51 -15.73 6.38
C VAL A 120 -7.43 -16.64 5.80
N ASN A 121 -7.78 -17.42 4.78
CA ASN A 121 -6.84 -18.28 4.05
C ASN A 121 -5.79 -17.52 3.23
N ALA A 122 -5.89 -16.19 3.15
CA ALA A 122 -4.96 -15.31 2.46
C ALA A 122 -4.30 -14.28 3.41
N GLY A 123 -4.32 -14.52 4.73
CA GLY A 123 -3.60 -13.68 5.71
C GLY A 123 -4.48 -12.77 6.58
N SER A 124 -5.82 -12.83 6.45
CA SER A 124 -6.81 -12.09 7.26
C SER A 124 -6.81 -10.57 7.13
N TYR A 125 -5.70 -9.95 6.74
CA TYR A 125 -5.54 -8.52 6.53
C TYR A 125 -4.65 -8.25 5.33
N GLN A 126 -4.89 -7.13 4.66
CA GLN A 126 -4.02 -6.66 3.59
C GLN A 126 -4.06 -5.13 3.56
N ILE A 127 -2.96 -4.53 3.15
CA ILE A 127 -2.84 -3.09 2.91
C ILE A 127 -3.02 -2.89 1.42
N LEU A 128 -3.98 -2.07 0.98
CA LEU A 128 -4.30 -1.89 -0.44
C LEU A 128 -4.54 -0.41 -0.76
N THR A 129 -4.46 -0.08 -2.04
CA THR A 129 -4.60 1.28 -2.56
C THR A 129 -5.67 1.33 -3.64
N GLY A 130 -6.52 2.35 -3.61
CA GLY A 130 -7.53 2.63 -4.64
C GLY A 130 -8.72 3.43 -4.13
N THR A 131 -9.49 4.00 -5.06
CA THR A 131 -10.76 4.68 -4.75
C THR A 131 -11.78 3.73 -4.11
N SER A 132 -11.71 2.44 -4.41
CA SER A 132 -12.48 1.38 -3.74
C SER A 132 -12.28 1.34 -2.22
N PHE A 133 -11.16 1.87 -1.70
CA PHE A 133 -10.89 1.97 -0.26
C PHE A 133 -11.32 3.33 0.31
N SER A 134 -11.32 4.39 -0.51
CA SER A 134 -11.92 5.68 -0.14
C SER A 134 -13.45 5.58 0.01
N THR A 135 -14.12 4.84 -0.87
CA THR A 135 -15.59 4.70 -0.91
C THR A 135 -16.21 4.25 0.43
N PRO A 136 -15.79 3.13 1.05
CA PRO A 136 -16.37 2.69 2.32
C PRO A 136 -16.10 3.66 3.48
N MET A 137 -14.97 4.39 3.46
CA MET A 137 -14.69 5.41 4.47
C MET A 137 -15.68 6.58 4.37
N VAL A 138 -15.90 7.11 3.16
CA VAL A 138 -16.87 8.20 2.94
C VAL A 138 -18.29 7.70 3.24
N ALA A 139 -18.66 6.50 2.81
CA ALA A 139 -19.97 5.91 3.11
C ALA A 139 -20.19 5.76 4.62
N GLY A 140 -19.18 5.33 5.37
CA GLY A 140 -19.24 5.23 6.84
C GLY A 140 -19.42 6.59 7.52
N ALA A 141 -18.71 7.62 7.06
CA ALA A 141 -18.87 8.98 7.56
C ALA A 141 -20.30 9.51 7.32
N MET A 142 -20.85 9.26 6.12
CA MET A 142 -22.23 9.64 5.79
C MET A 142 -23.26 8.84 6.60
N ALA A 143 -23.03 7.55 6.84
CA ALA A 143 -23.90 6.74 7.69
C ALA A 143 -23.91 7.26 9.14
N LEU A 144 -22.76 7.66 9.68
CA LEU A 144 -22.66 8.29 11.00
C LEU A 144 -23.37 9.64 11.05
N TYR A 145 -23.23 10.47 10.01
CA TYR A 145 -23.98 11.72 9.91
C TYR A 145 -25.49 11.48 9.96
N ARG A 146 -26.00 10.52 9.17
CA ARG A 146 -27.43 10.17 9.15
C ARG A 146 -27.93 9.54 10.45
N SER A 147 -27.08 8.80 11.18
CA SER A 147 -27.49 8.24 12.47
C SER A 147 -27.79 9.33 13.52
N ILE A 148 -27.17 10.51 13.37
CA ILE A 148 -27.38 11.67 14.23
C ILE A 148 -28.52 12.56 13.71
N ARG A 149 -28.59 12.80 12.39
CA ARG A 149 -29.49 13.78 11.76
C ARG A 149 -30.83 13.19 11.31
N GLY A 150 -30.94 11.87 11.24
CA GLY A 150 -32.10 11.17 10.70
C GLY A 150 -32.12 11.13 9.17
N TYR A 151 -33.30 10.87 8.60
CA TYR A 151 -33.48 10.55 7.18
C TYR A 151 -34.28 11.61 6.41
N ALA A 152 -34.32 12.86 6.91
CA ALA A 152 -35.09 13.94 6.28
C ALA A 152 -34.45 14.48 4.99
N GLU A 153 -33.12 14.43 4.89
CA GLU A 153 -32.36 14.82 3.68
C GLU A 153 -32.36 13.65 2.67
N THR A 154 -32.58 13.95 1.38
CA THR A 154 -32.42 13.00 0.28
C THR A 154 -30.94 12.76 -0.03
N PRO A 155 -30.55 11.67 -0.72
CA PRO A 155 -29.16 11.43 -1.10
C PRO A 155 -28.50 12.58 -1.86
N GLU A 156 -29.26 13.35 -2.64
CA GLU A 156 -28.77 14.51 -3.39
C GLU A 156 -28.59 15.76 -2.51
N GLN A 157 -29.19 15.78 -1.32
CA GLN A 157 -29.06 16.87 -0.34
C GLN A 157 -27.92 16.64 0.65
N LEU A 158 -27.34 15.43 0.64
CA LEU A 158 -26.17 15.03 1.43
C LEU A 158 -24.87 15.46 0.76
#